data_AF-A0A6N7P9K2-F1
#
_entry.id   AF-A0A6N7P9K2-F1
#
_cell.length_a   1.000
_cell.length_b   1.000
_cell.length_c   1.000
_cell.angle_alpha   90.00
_cell.angle_beta   90.00
_cell.angle_gamma   90.00
#
_symmetry.space_group_name_H-M   'P 1'
#
loop_
_entity.id
_entity.type
_entity.pdbx_description
1 polymer ?
#
loop_
_entity_poly.entity_id
_entity_poly.type
_entity_poly.pdbx_seq_one_letter_code
_entity_poly.pdbx_strand_id
1 'polypeptide(L)'
;MDTNKPTAAILQTKQHFNILDGLRGIAALAVVVFHFMEWAYTDFSKNFIAHGFLAVDFFFCLSGFVIGYAYDDRIAKMGVLEFFKSRLIRLHPLIIAGSVLGLLAFLFDPFGGHPELYNAAEIIVAFLCSLLLIPLPVVADRGFNLFSFNAPSWSLFWEYIANIVYALVLSKIKRGFLILLTIISAVAICFVAYRSGNLLGGWSGPTFWDGSARISYSFLAGLLIYRSNWIIKNKLGFIGIAMLLCLAFIMPFSEWNWLTEPLVVLFYFPLIIALGAGATLAPRLQKICIFSGKISYPLYMTHYAVLWMFGNYYTSHKPDTMQLTLIIIAGLILLVGAAYLVMVVYDIPVRKYLSERRVRKNK
;
A
#
# COMPACT_ATOMS: atom_id res chain seq x y z
N MET A 1 -41.12 -13.95 11.76
CA MET A 1 -40.74 -13.43 10.43
C MET A 1 -39.34 -12.85 10.54
N ASP A 2 -38.37 -13.46 9.85
CA ASP A 2 -36.94 -13.17 9.96
C ASP A 2 -36.56 -11.82 9.33
N THR A 3 -36.56 -10.76 10.14
CA THR A 3 -35.92 -9.47 9.79
C THR A 3 -34.39 -9.53 9.80
N ASN A 4 -33.80 -10.71 10.02
CA ASN A 4 -32.37 -10.95 10.27
C ASN A 4 -31.54 -11.31 9.02
N LYS A 5 -32.18 -11.76 7.94
CA LYS A 5 -31.52 -12.03 6.65
C LYS A 5 -30.97 -10.79 5.93
N PRO A 6 -31.59 -9.59 5.97
CA PRO A 6 -31.11 -8.41 5.26
C PRO A 6 -29.73 -7.95 5.73
N THR A 7 -29.49 -7.86 7.04
CA THR A 7 -28.24 -7.32 7.60
C THR A 7 -27.02 -8.21 7.30
N ALA A 8 -27.17 -9.53 7.38
CA ALA A 8 -26.11 -10.47 7.01
C ALA A 8 -25.82 -10.46 5.50
N ALA A 9 -26.85 -10.37 4.66
CA ALA A 9 -26.69 -10.26 3.21
C ALA A 9 -26.02 -8.94 2.79
N ILE A 10 -26.34 -7.83 3.49
CA ILE A 10 -25.69 -6.52 3.29
C ILE A 10 -24.21 -6.53 3.68
N LEU A 11 -23.74 -7.51 4.47
CA LEU A 11 -22.35 -7.65 4.90
C LEU A 11 -21.51 -8.64 4.06
N GLN A 12 -22.12 -9.47 3.19
CA GLN A 12 -21.38 -10.44 2.36
C GLN A 12 -20.43 -9.77 1.35
N THR A 13 -19.23 -10.35 1.16
CA THR A 13 -18.21 -9.85 0.23
C THR A 13 -18.50 -10.26 -1.21
N LYS A 14 -18.37 -9.32 -2.17
CA LYS A 14 -18.46 -9.62 -3.62
C LYS A 14 -17.32 -10.55 -4.08
N GLN A 15 -17.46 -11.18 -5.25
CA GLN A 15 -16.41 -12.00 -5.84
C GLN A 15 -15.13 -11.19 -6.07
N HIS A 16 -13.97 -11.81 -5.85
CA HIS A 16 -12.68 -11.14 -5.98
C HIS A 16 -12.17 -11.15 -7.42
N PHE A 17 -11.52 -10.06 -7.81
CA PHE A 17 -10.70 -10.03 -9.01
C PHE A 17 -9.36 -10.71 -8.72
N ASN A 18 -9.33 -12.03 -8.86
CA ASN A 18 -8.16 -12.83 -8.49
C ASN A 18 -6.87 -12.35 -9.18
N ILE A 19 -6.91 -11.95 -10.45
CA ILE A 19 -5.71 -11.39 -11.12
C ILE A 19 -5.22 -10.14 -10.41
N LEU A 20 -6.11 -9.21 -10.04
CA LEU A 20 -5.74 -8.00 -9.30
C LEU A 20 -5.19 -8.34 -7.89
N ASP A 21 -5.70 -9.41 -7.25
CA ASP A 21 -5.10 -9.94 -6.02
C ASP A 21 -3.67 -10.47 -6.26
N GLY A 22 -3.43 -11.16 -7.37
CA GLY A 22 -2.08 -11.57 -7.78
C GLY A 22 -1.14 -10.39 -7.99
N LEU A 23 -1.59 -9.36 -8.71
CA LEU A 23 -0.81 -8.15 -9.00
C LEU A 23 -0.45 -7.37 -7.72
N ARG A 24 -1.33 -7.38 -6.69
CA ARG A 24 -0.99 -6.82 -5.38
C ARG A 24 0.24 -7.48 -4.77
N GLY A 25 0.36 -8.79 -4.88
CA GLY A 25 1.53 -9.51 -4.38
C GLY A 25 2.80 -9.16 -5.15
N ILE A 26 2.72 -9.02 -6.47
CA ILE A 26 3.85 -8.57 -7.31
C ILE A 26 4.29 -7.16 -6.92
N ALA A 27 3.34 -6.23 -6.79
CA ALA A 27 3.59 -4.86 -6.37
C ALA A 27 4.20 -4.80 -4.95
N ALA A 28 3.71 -5.60 -4.01
CA ALA A 28 4.25 -5.64 -2.65
C ALA A 28 5.70 -6.16 -2.64
N LEU A 29 6.00 -7.20 -3.42
CA LEU A 29 7.37 -7.70 -3.55
C LEU A 29 8.29 -6.65 -4.20
N ALA A 30 7.82 -5.96 -5.24
CA ALA A 30 8.56 -4.88 -5.89
C ALA A 30 8.92 -3.75 -4.92
N VAL A 31 8.01 -3.36 -4.01
CA VAL A 31 8.29 -2.38 -2.94
C VAL A 31 9.42 -2.87 -2.02
N VAL A 32 9.35 -4.11 -1.55
CA VAL A 32 10.37 -4.65 -0.63
C VAL A 32 11.73 -4.71 -1.32
N VAL A 33 11.78 -5.20 -2.56
CA VAL A 33 13.03 -5.25 -3.36
C VAL A 33 13.56 -3.85 -3.59
N PHE A 34 12.71 -2.89 -3.98
CA PHE A 34 13.08 -1.49 -4.15
C PHE A 34 13.76 -0.93 -2.91
N HIS A 35 13.19 -1.13 -1.73
CA HIS A 35 13.79 -0.62 -0.51
C HIS A 35 15.12 -1.30 -0.16
N PHE A 36 15.34 -2.60 -0.43
CA PHE A 36 16.69 -3.15 -0.31
C PHE A 36 17.67 -2.48 -1.29
N MET A 37 17.21 -2.24 -2.53
CA MET A 37 18.05 -1.64 -3.57
C MET A 37 18.32 -0.15 -3.36
N GLU A 38 17.44 0.60 -2.71
CA GLU A 38 17.64 2.03 -2.44
C GLU A 38 18.79 2.26 -1.45
N TRP A 39 18.98 1.33 -0.50
CA TRP A 39 20.14 1.31 0.39
C TRP A 39 21.41 0.85 -0.34
N ALA A 40 21.31 -0.18 -1.19
CA ALA A 40 22.45 -0.73 -1.91
C ALA A 40 22.98 0.18 -3.03
N TYR A 41 22.09 0.95 -3.66
CA TYR A 41 22.37 1.84 -4.78
C TYR A 41 21.79 3.24 -4.50
N THR A 42 22.57 4.08 -3.84
CA THR A 42 22.21 5.48 -3.57
C THR A 42 22.10 6.32 -4.86
N ASP A 43 22.80 5.89 -5.91
CA ASP A 43 22.64 6.40 -7.27
C ASP A 43 21.54 5.59 -7.98
N PHE A 44 20.35 6.19 -8.07
CA PHE A 44 19.15 5.55 -8.64
C PHE A 44 19.32 5.19 -10.12
N SER A 45 20.25 5.82 -10.86
CA SER A 45 20.54 5.45 -12.26
C SER A 45 21.10 4.03 -12.40
N LYS A 46 21.68 3.48 -11.33
CA LYS A 46 22.24 2.13 -11.25
C LYS A 46 21.27 1.12 -10.62
N ASN A 47 20.17 1.60 -10.06
CA ASN A 47 19.16 0.75 -9.44
C ASN A 47 18.17 0.24 -10.50
N PHE A 48 18.23 -1.06 -10.81
CA PHE A 48 17.37 -1.67 -11.83
C PHE A 48 15.87 -1.62 -11.53
N ILE A 49 15.49 -1.34 -10.27
CA ILE A 49 14.10 -1.22 -9.83
C ILE A 49 13.85 0.15 -9.19
N ALA A 50 14.56 1.19 -9.65
CA ALA A 50 14.48 2.55 -9.10
C ALA A 50 13.05 3.11 -9.00
N HIS A 51 12.10 2.59 -9.78
CA HIS A 51 10.69 3.01 -9.81
C HIS A 51 9.75 2.10 -9.03
N GLY A 52 10.27 1.15 -8.24
CA GLY A 52 9.45 0.25 -7.43
C GLY A 52 8.57 0.99 -6.41
N PHE A 53 8.92 2.22 -6.01
CA PHE A 53 8.07 3.07 -5.18
C PHE A 53 6.74 3.47 -5.84
N LEU A 54 6.63 3.43 -7.18
CA LEU A 54 5.38 3.70 -7.91
C LEU A 54 4.33 2.61 -7.69
N ALA A 55 4.71 1.45 -7.16
CA ALA A 55 3.77 0.42 -6.73
C ALA A 55 2.73 0.95 -5.73
N VAL A 56 3.05 2.01 -4.97
CA VAL A 56 2.10 2.68 -4.07
C VAL A 56 0.97 3.36 -4.84
N ASP A 57 1.26 4.03 -5.96
CA ASP A 57 0.23 4.63 -6.82
C ASP A 57 -0.63 3.56 -7.50
N PHE A 58 -0.02 2.43 -7.88
CA PHE A 58 -0.77 1.25 -8.32
C PHE A 58 -1.71 0.73 -7.22
N PHE A 59 -1.26 0.65 -5.96
CA PHE A 59 -2.12 0.27 -4.83
C PHE A 59 -3.26 1.26 -4.60
N PHE A 60 -3.02 2.57 -4.70
CA PHE A 60 -4.05 3.59 -4.59
C PHE A 60 -5.09 3.50 -5.71
N CYS A 61 -4.64 3.29 -6.96
CA CYS A 61 -5.53 3.08 -8.10
C CYS A 61 -6.36 1.82 -7.94
N LEU A 62 -5.74 0.72 -7.51
CA LEU A 62 -6.45 -0.51 -7.21
C LEU A 62 -7.42 -0.35 -6.03
N SER A 63 -7.08 0.48 -5.04
CA SER A 63 -7.94 0.77 -3.89
C SER A 63 -9.23 1.46 -4.33
N GLY A 64 -9.12 2.53 -5.14
CA GLY A 64 -10.28 3.22 -5.70
C GLY A 64 -11.19 2.31 -6.50
N PHE A 65 -10.61 1.45 -7.36
CA PHE A 65 -11.35 0.47 -8.15
C PHE A 65 -12.09 -0.55 -7.26
N VAL A 66 -11.40 -1.15 -6.28
CA VAL A 66 -11.98 -2.18 -5.42
C VAL A 66 -12.98 -1.60 -4.42
N ILE A 67 -12.77 -0.38 -3.93
CA ILE A 67 -13.73 0.30 -3.06
C ILE A 67 -15.01 0.63 -3.83
N GLY A 68 -14.90 1.19 -5.04
CA GLY A 68 -16.05 1.39 -5.91
C GLY A 68 -16.82 0.08 -6.12
N TYR A 69 -16.11 -0.97 -6.55
CA TYR A 69 -16.70 -2.29 -6.76
C TYR A 69 -17.41 -2.85 -5.53
N ALA A 70 -16.78 -2.77 -4.37
CA ALA A 70 -17.28 -3.38 -3.15
C ALA A 70 -18.41 -2.57 -2.49
N TYR A 71 -18.43 -1.25 -2.63
CA TYR A 71 -19.23 -0.37 -1.77
C TYR A 71 -20.18 0.59 -2.48
N ASP A 72 -20.05 0.90 -3.78
CA ASP A 72 -20.95 1.90 -4.43
C ASP A 72 -22.43 1.55 -4.26
N ASP A 73 -22.82 0.28 -4.46
CA ASP A 73 -24.21 -0.18 -4.30
C ASP A 73 -24.64 -0.45 -2.84
N ARG A 74 -23.67 -0.48 -1.92
CA ARG A 74 -23.85 -0.98 -0.54
C ARG A 74 -23.75 0.10 0.51
N ILE A 75 -22.95 1.13 0.29
CA ILE A 75 -22.65 2.15 1.30
C ILE A 75 -23.91 2.89 1.76
N ALA A 76 -24.83 3.17 0.84
CA ALA A 76 -26.14 3.76 1.14
C ALA A 76 -27.01 2.85 2.03
N LYS A 77 -26.89 1.52 1.90
CA LYS A 77 -27.67 0.54 2.68
C LYS A 77 -27.03 0.21 4.03
N MET A 78 -25.70 0.13 4.07
CA MET A 78 -24.96 -0.22 5.29
C MET A 78 -24.73 0.97 6.22
N GLY A 79 -24.66 2.19 5.69
CA GLY A 79 -24.32 3.40 6.42
C GLY A 79 -22.81 3.62 6.58
N VAL A 80 -22.44 4.89 6.74
CA VAL A 80 -21.03 5.35 6.81
C VAL A 80 -20.27 4.74 7.99
N LEU A 81 -20.90 4.61 9.16
CA LEU A 81 -20.28 4.02 10.34
C LEU A 81 -19.88 2.55 10.12
N GLU A 82 -20.76 1.78 9.49
CA GLU A 82 -20.48 0.38 9.16
C GLU A 82 -19.41 0.26 8.08
N PHE A 83 -19.35 1.20 7.13
CA PHE A 83 -18.23 1.27 6.19
C PHE A 83 -16.91 1.46 6.93
N PHE A 84 -16.81 2.45 7.83
CA PHE A 84 -15.58 2.70 8.60
C PHE A 84 -15.18 1.53 9.47
N LYS A 85 -16.11 0.86 10.15
CA LYS A 85 -15.81 -0.39 10.87
C LYS A 85 -15.22 -1.46 9.96
N SER A 86 -15.74 -1.62 8.73
CA SER A 86 -15.20 -2.59 7.77
C SER A 86 -13.76 -2.25 7.36
N ARG A 87 -13.45 -0.95 7.19
CA ARG A 87 -12.10 -0.49 6.85
C ARG A 87 -11.14 -0.64 8.02
N LEU A 88 -11.55 -0.25 9.23
CA LEU A 88 -10.75 -0.40 10.45
C LEU A 88 -10.40 -1.86 10.72
N ILE A 89 -11.38 -2.77 10.66
CA ILE A 89 -11.11 -4.21 10.84
C ILE A 89 -10.14 -4.70 9.77
N ARG A 90 -10.22 -4.20 8.53
CA ARG A 90 -9.35 -4.67 7.45
C ARG A 90 -7.91 -4.14 7.53
N LEU A 91 -7.72 -2.88 7.93
CA LEU A 91 -6.43 -2.20 7.82
C LEU A 91 -5.70 -2.13 9.17
N HIS A 92 -6.40 -1.77 10.25
CA HIS A 92 -5.78 -1.38 11.51
C HIS A 92 -5.02 -2.49 12.25
N PRO A 93 -5.43 -3.78 12.22
CA PRO A 93 -4.65 -4.83 12.87
C PRO A 93 -3.18 -4.85 12.42
N LEU A 94 -2.93 -4.80 11.11
CA LEU A 94 -1.56 -4.83 10.59
C LEU A 94 -0.79 -3.52 10.79
N ILE A 95 -1.47 -2.39 10.97
CA ILE A 95 -0.84 -1.13 11.40
C ILE A 95 -0.28 -1.28 12.82
N ILE A 96 -1.06 -1.89 13.71
CA ILE A 96 -0.62 -2.20 15.09
C ILE A 96 0.57 -3.16 15.05
N ALA A 97 0.45 -4.27 14.32
CA ALA A 97 1.53 -5.27 14.22
C ALA A 97 2.83 -4.66 13.67
N GLY A 98 2.74 -3.87 12.59
CA GLY A 98 3.89 -3.19 12.01
C GLY A 98 4.52 -2.16 12.95
N SER A 99 3.71 -1.38 13.67
CA SER A 99 4.21 -0.42 14.67
C SER A 99 4.91 -1.11 15.84
N VAL A 100 4.37 -2.25 16.32
CA VAL A 100 5.01 -3.06 17.37
C VAL A 100 6.34 -3.61 16.88
N LEU A 101 6.37 -4.22 15.69
CA LEU A 101 7.63 -4.74 15.11
C LEU A 101 8.65 -3.62 14.91
N GLY A 102 8.22 -2.44 14.51
CA GLY A 102 9.06 -1.26 14.35
C GLY A 102 9.64 -0.72 15.65
N LEU A 103 8.83 -0.69 16.71
CA LEU A 103 9.31 -0.35 18.05
C LEU A 103 10.33 -1.38 18.53
N LEU A 104 10.04 -2.67 18.37
CA LEU A 104 10.98 -3.74 18.74
C LEU A 104 12.28 -3.63 17.95
N ALA A 105 12.20 -3.37 16.64
CA ALA A 105 13.38 -3.12 15.82
C ALA A 105 14.13 -1.85 16.28
N PHE A 106 13.45 -0.80 16.74
CA PHE A 106 14.14 0.36 17.29
C PHE A 106 14.85 0.09 18.64
N LEU A 107 14.23 -0.69 19.52
CA LEU A 107 14.77 -0.97 20.85
C LEU A 107 15.89 -2.03 20.85
N PHE A 108 15.85 -2.97 19.90
CA PHE A 108 16.71 -4.16 19.89
C PHE A 108 17.55 -4.33 18.63
N ASP A 109 17.67 -3.29 17.79
CA ASP A 109 18.55 -3.34 16.62
C ASP A 109 20.02 -3.41 17.07
N PRO A 110 20.74 -4.50 16.77
CA PRO A 110 22.13 -4.66 17.20
C PRO A 110 23.10 -3.83 16.36
N PHE A 111 22.64 -3.24 15.26
CA PHE A 111 23.45 -2.48 14.31
C PHE A 111 23.21 -0.97 14.39
N GLY A 112 22.19 -0.52 15.14
CA GLY A 112 21.85 0.89 15.30
C GLY A 112 20.55 1.12 16.07
N GLY A 113 19.92 2.28 15.88
CA GLY A 113 18.64 2.64 16.51
C GLY A 113 18.77 3.52 17.75
N HIS A 114 19.89 3.46 18.46
CA HIS A 114 20.28 4.37 19.53
C HIS A 114 19.14 4.83 20.48
N PRO A 115 18.33 3.91 21.04
CA PRO A 115 17.22 4.27 21.91
C PRO A 115 17.66 5.08 23.14
N GLU A 116 18.92 4.94 23.56
CA GLU A 116 19.56 5.71 24.63
C GLU A 116 19.62 7.23 24.37
N LEU A 117 19.49 7.67 23.11
CA LEU A 117 19.51 9.10 22.74
C LEU A 117 18.15 9.78 22.95
N TYR A 118 17.09 9.03 23.25
CA TYR A 118 15.73 9.55 23.39
C TYR A 118 15.22 9.31 24.81
N ASN A 119 14.39 10.23 25.29
CA ASN A 119 13.74 9.99 26.56
C ASN A 119 12.57 9.00 26.38
N ALA A 120 12.21 8.29 27.46
CA ALA A 120 11.16 7.28 27.41
C ALA A 120 9.79 7.87 26.99
N ALA A 121 9.51 9.13 27.35
CA ALA A 121 8.25 9.79 26.99
C ALA A 121 8.15 10.04 25.48
N GLU A 122 9.24 10.46 24.82
CA GLU A 122 9.32 10.63 23.37
C GLU A 122 9.06 9.32 22.64
N ILE A 123 9.68 8.22 23.08
CA ILE A 123 9.47 6.90 22.49
C ILE A 123 8.00 6.47 22.64
N ILE A 124 7.42 6.65 23.83
CA ILE A 124 6.00 6.31 24.10
C ILE A 124 5.08 7.14 23.22
N VAL A 125 5.30 8.46 23.13
CA VAL A 125 4.47 9.35 22.30
C VAL A 125 4.60 8.99 20.83
N ALA A 126 5.83 8.77 20.32
CA ALA A 126 6.07 8.31 18.95
C ALA A 126 5.37 6.98 18.67
N PHE A 127 5.34 6.06 19.64
CA PHE A 127 4.70 4.76 19.48
C PHE A 127 3.18 4.89 19.42
N LEU A 128 2.58 5.68 20.31
CA LEU A 128 1.15 6.00 20.27
C LEU A 128 0.76 6.68 18.95
N CYS A 129 1.58 7.63 18.49
CA CYS A 129 1.41 8.26 17.18
C CYS A 129 1.46 7.25 16.03
N SER A 130 2.40 6.30 16.05
CA SER A 130 2.48 5.22 15.06
C SER A 130 1.23 4.34 15.05
N LEU A 131 0.73 3.95 16.24
CA LEU A 131 -0.50 3.16 16.37
C LEU A 131 -1.72 3.89 15.79
N LEU A 132 -1.78 5.21 15.98
CA LEU A 132 -2.91 6.05 15.57
C LEU A 132 -2.73 6.69 14.18
N LEU A 133 -1.61 6.41 13.49
CA LEU A 133 -1.23 7.06 12.23
C LEU A 133 -1.14 8.60 12.31
N ILE A 134 -0.70 9.12 13.46
CA ILE A 134 -0.46 10.55 13.64
C ILE A 134 0.98 10.84 13.19
N PRO A 135 1.21 11.73 12.21
CA PRO A 135 2.54 12.06 11.75
C PRO A 135 3.32 12.81 12.83
N LEU A 136 4.50 12.31 13.20
CA LEU A 136 5.35 12.92 14.23
C LEU A 136 6.84 12.67 13.90
N PRO A 137 7.58 13.65 13.36
CA PRO A 137 8.97 13.49 12.94
C PRO A 137 9.95 13.71 14.11
N VAL A 138 9.92 12.85 15.14
CA VAL A 138 10.74 13.03 16.35
C VAL A 138 11.98 12.13 16.41
N VAL A 139 11.99 11.01 15.68
CA VAL A 139 13.10 10.04 15.74
C VAL A 139 14.11 10.33 14.62
N ALA A 140 15.22 10.96 14.96
CA ALA A 140 16.26 11.37 14.01
C ALA A 140 16.94 10.16 13.33
N ASP A 141 17.17 9.07 14.06
CA ASP A 141 17.77 7.82 13.54
C ASP A 141 16.87 7.10 12.54
N ARG A 142 15.63 7.57 12.40
CA ARG A 142 14.67 7.12 11.40
C ARG A 142 14.48 8.16 10.29
N GLY A 143 15.48 9.04 10.09
CA GLY A 143 15.51 10.05 9.02
C GLY A 143 14.39 11.09 9.13
N PHE A 144 13.92 11.38 10.35
CA PHE A 144 12.76 12.24 10.60
C PHE A 144 11.50 11.80 9.83
N ASN A 145 11.37 10.49 9.57
CA ASN A 145 10.17 9.94 8.95
C ASN A 145 8.96 10.24 9.83
N LEU A 146 7.87 10.74 9.22
CA LEU A 146 6.65 11.11 9.92
C LEU A 146 5.98 9.91 10.62
N PHE A 147 6.26 8.69 10.16
CA PHE A 147 5.74 7.45 10.68
C PHE A 147 6.90 6.59 11.20
N SER A 148 7.59 7.08 12.23
CA SER A 148 8.94 6.63 12.60
C SER A 148 9.10 5.13 12.84
N PHE A 149 8.11 4.47 13.45
CA PHE A 149 8.15 3.02 13.69
C PHE A 149 7.64 2.19 12.51
N ASN A 150 6.97 2.78 11.53
CA ASN A 150 6.57 2.02 10.35
C ASN A 150 6.39 2.94 9.16
N ALA A 151 7.49 3.24 8.45
CA ALA A 151 7.53 4.21 7.36
C ALA A 151 6.39 4.01 6.33
N PRO A 152 6.10 2.79 5.81
CA PRO A 152 5.00 2.54 4.86
C PRO A 152 3.62 3.02 5.32
N SER A 153 3.43 3.26 6.62
CA SER A 153 2.19 3.79 7.19
C SER A 153 1.75 5.14 6.61
N TRP A 154 2.67 5.91 6.01
CA TRP A 154 2.32 7.16 5.33
C TRP A 154 1.26 6.96 4.24
N SER A 155 1.34 5.86 3.48
CA SER A 155 0.38 5.56 2.43
C SER A 155 -0.96 5.12 3.02
N LEU A 156 -0.95 4.44 4.18
CA LEU A 156 -2.15 4.00 4.90
C LEU A 156 -2.88 5.16 5.58
N PHE A 157 -2.16 6.17 6.06
CA PHE A 157 -2.74 7.42 6.53
C PHE A 157 -3.59 8.05 5.41
N TRP A 158 -2.98 8.22 4.24
CA TRP A 158 -3.68 8.77 3.08
C TRP A 158 -4.84 7.88 2.63
N GLU A 159 -4.67 6.56 2.63
CA GLU A 159 -5.74 5.59 2.34
C GLU A 159 -6.93 5.78 3.28
N TYR A 160 -6.74 6.00 4.59
CA TYR A 160 -7.84 6.35 5.49
C TYR A 160 -8.54 7.66 5.10
N ILE A 161 -7.78 8.70 4.76
CA ILE A 161 -8.34 9.97 4.26
C ILE A 161 -9.17 9.72 2.99
N ALA A 162 -8.66 8.96 2.03
CA ALA A 162 -9.39 8.62 0.81
C ALA A 162 -10.67 7.82 1.11
N ASN A 163 -10.65 6.89 2.08
CA ASN A 163 -11.84 6.17 2.53
C ASN A 163 -12.88 7.10 3.18
N ILE A 164 -12.44 8.09 3.97
CA ILE A 164 -13.32 9.11 4.57
C ILE A 164 -13.96 9.97 3.47
N VAL A 165 -13.14 10.51 2.57
CA VAL A 165 -13.61 11.34 1.44
C VAL A 165 -14.55 10.53 0.54
N TYR A 166 -14.26 9.25 0.31
CA TYR A 166 -15.15 8.35 -0.42
C TYR A 166 -16.51 8.21 0.26
N ALA A 167 -16.52 7.86 1.55
CA ALA A 167 -17.76 7.61 2.27
C ALA A 167 -18.65 8.85 2.41
N LEU A 168 -18.05 10.02 2.60
CA LEU A 168 -18.79 11.26 2.84
C LEU A 168 -19.19 11.96 1.54
N VAL A 169 -18.31 11.95 0.53
CA VAL A 169 -18.44 12.73 -0.69
C VAL A 169 -18.48 11.84 -1.93
N LEU A 170 -17.42 11.09 -2.25
CA LEU A 170 -17.27 10.46 -3.59
C LEU A 170 -18.33 9.39 -3.86
N SER A 171 -18.84 8.71 -2.83
CA SER A 171 -19.95 7.74 -2.95
C SER A 171 -21.25 8.37 -3.46
N LYS A 172 -21.42 9.69 -3.33
CA LYS A 172 -22.66 10.41 -3.66
C LYS A 172 -22.56 11.25 -4.93
N ILE A 173 -21.35 11.57 -5.40
CA ILE A 173 -21.18 12.43 -6.57
C ILE A 173 -21.41 11.69 -7.88
N LYS A 174 -21.94 12.41 -8.86
CA LYS A 174 -22.11 11.90 -10.23
C LYS A 174 -20.77 11.80 -10.95
N ARG A 175 -20.74 10.98 -12.00
CA ARG A 175 -19.55 10.74 -12.83
C ARG A 175 -18.89 12.02 -13.38
N GLY A 176 -19.68 13.03 -13.76
CA GLY A 176 -19.12 14.29 -14.28
C GLY A 176 -18.24 15.03 -13.27
N PHE A 177 -18.70 15.14 -12.02
CA PHE A 177 -17.89 15.72 -10.93
C PHE A 177 -16.67 14.85 -10.59
N LEU A 178 -16.82 13.53 -10.66
CA LEU A 178 -15.69 12.62 -10.47
C LEU A 178 -14.60 12.88 -11.52
N ILE A 179 -14.96 13.02 -12.81
CA ILE A 179 -14.03 13.34 -13.90
C ILE A 179 -13.33 14.68 -13.63
N LEU A 180 -14.09 15.72 -13.24
CA LEU A 180 -13.52 17.02 -12.92
C LEU A 180 -12.47 16.92 -11.79
N LEU A 181 -12.79 16.22 -10.70
CA LEU A 181 -11.85 16.00 -9.59
C LEU A 181 -10.62 15.20 -10.03
N THR A 182 -10.80 14.19 -10.90
CA THR A 182 -9.69 13.43 -11.48
C THR A 182 -8.77 14.32 -12.31
N ILE A 183 -9.31 15.23 -13.13
CA ILE A 183 -8.52 16.18 -13.93
C ILE A 183 -7.75 17.14 -13.03
N ILE A 184 -8.40 17.71 -12.01
CA ILE A 184 -7.73 18.60 -11.04
C ILE A 184 -6.60 17.85 -10.33
N SER A 185 -6.84 16.61 -9.91
CA SER A 185 -5.82 15.78 -9.24
C SER A 185 -4.69 15.38 -10.20
N ALA A 186 -4.97 15.24 -11.50
CA ALA A 186 -3.96 14.97 -12.52
C ALA A 186 -3.00 16.16 -12.68
N VAL A 187 -3.53 17.40 -12.66
CA VAL A 187 -2.69 18.60 -12.65
C VAL A 187 -1.84 18.66 -11.39
N ALA A 188 -2.41 18.34 -10.22
CA ALA A 188 -1.68 18.35 -8.96
C ALA A 188 -0.51 17.35 -8.93
N ILE A 189 -0.71 16.12 -9.40
CA ILE A 189 0.37 15.11 -9.43
C ILE A 189 1.45 15.45 -10.46
N CYS A 190 1.09 16.01 -11.61
CA CYS A 190 2.06 16.53 -12.59
C CYS A 190 2.87 17.70 -12.01
N PHE A 191 2.24 18.60 -11.25
CA PHE A 191 2.93 19.70 -10.58
C PHE A 191 3.93 19.18 -9.55
N VAL A 192 3.56 18.17 -8.76
CA VAL A 192 4.48 17.50 -7.81
C VAL A 192 5.68 16.92 -8.55
N ALA A 193 5.46 16.17 -9.63
CA ALA A 193 6.54 15.57 -10.41
C ALA A 193 7.48 16.62 -11.02
N TYR A 194 6.93 17.70 -11.56
CA TYR A 194 7.72 18.82 -12.07
C TYR A 194 8.55 19.50 -10.98
N ARG A 195 7.94 19.78 -9.82
CA ARG A 195 8.60 20.45 -8.69
C ARG A 195 9.72 19.61 -8.09
N SER A 196 9.49 18.31 -7.91
CA SER A 196 10.40 17.40 -7.21
C SER A 196 11.34 16.63 -8.15
N GLY A 197 11.14 16.73 -9.47
CA GLY A 197 11.87 15.97 -10.49
C GLY A 197 11.44 14.50 -10.63
N ASN A 198 10.59 14.02 -9.72
CA ASN A 198 10.01 12.67 -9.65
C ASN A 198 8.81 12.66 -8.68
N LEU A 199 8.21 11.49 -8.46
CA LEU A 199 7.08 11.24 -7.56
C LEU A 199 7.50 10.54 -6.24
N LEU A 200 8.80 10.41 -5.96
CA LEU A 200 9.30 9.82 -4.72
C LEU A 200 9.09 10.80 -3.56
N GLY A 201 7.97 10.64 -2.85
CA GLY A 201 7.61 11.51 -1.73
C GLY A 201 6.30 11.09 -1.04
N GLY A 202 6.00 11.71 0.10
CA GLY A 202 4.78 11.47 0.88
C GLY A 202 5.02 11.07 2.34
N TRP A 203 6.25 10.70 2.69
CA TRP A 203 6.60 10.13 4.00
C TRP A 203 7.35 11.11 4.92
N SER A 204 7.91 12.20 4.37
CA SER A 204 8.69 13.20 5.10
C SER A 204 7.93 14.52 5.22
N GLY A 205 8.31 15.39 6.16
CA GLY A 205 7.70 16.71 6.32
C GLY A 205 7.62 17.52 5.02
N PRO A 206 8.73 17.72 4.28
CA PRO A 206 8.74 18.50 3.03
C PRO A 206 7.89 17.90 1.89
N THR A 207 7.70 16.57 1.89
CA THR A 207 6.97 15.85 0.83
C THR A 207 5.61 15.34 1.28
N PHE A 208 5.14 15.68 2.48
CA PHE A 208 3.91 15.13 3.06
C PHE A 208 2.69 15.30 2.13
N TRP A 209 2.54 16.49 1.56
CA TRP A 209 1.46 16.82 0.63
C TRP A 209 1.61 16.18 -0.75
N ASP A 210 2.80 15.73 -1.14
CA ASP A 210 2.99 14.94 -2.36
C ASP A 210 2.22 13.62 -2.26
N GLY A 211 2.17 13.02 -1.06
CA GLY A 211 1.35 11.85 -0.76
C GLY A 211 -0.15 12.10 -0.99
N SER A 212 -0.64 13.29 -0.66
CA SER A 212 -2.02 13.70 -0.93
C SER A 212 -2.32 13.75 -2.43
N ALA A 213 -1.42 14.33 -3.24
CA ALA A 213 -1.60 14.41 -4.69
C ALA A 213 -1.59 13.02 -5.33
N ARG A 214 -0.63 12.18 -4.93
CA ARG A 214 -0.47 10.78 -5.39
C ARG A 214 -1.72 9.96 -5.15
N ILE A 215 -2.25 9.97 -3.92
CA ILE A 215 -3.48 9.22 -3.63
C ILE A 215 -4.70 9.82 -4.31
N SER A 216 -4.82 11.15 -4.35
CA SER A 216 -6.02 11.81 -4.87
C SER A 216 -6.24 11.43 -6.33
N TYR A 217 -5.20 11.56 -7.17
CA TYR A 217 -5.32 11.15 -8.55
C TYR A 217 -5.57 9.65 -8.68
N SER A 218 -4.69 8.83 -8.11
CA SER A 218 -4.70 7.38 -8.32
C SER A 218 -6.02 6.75 -7.86
N PHE A 219 -6.49 7.11 -6.67
CA PHE A 219 -7.77 6.63 -6.14
C PHE A 219 -8.95 7.03 -7.02
N LEU A 220 -9.02 8.30 -7.45
CA LEU A 220 -10.10 8.77 -8.31
C LEU A 220 -10.07 8.09 -9.69
N ALA A 221 -8.89 7.85 -10.26
CA ALA A 221 -8.74 7.12 -11.53
C ALA A 221 -9.26 5.68 -11.39
N GLY A 222 -8.89 4.98 -10.32
CA GLY A 222 -9.42 3.65 -9.99
C GLY A 222 -10.94 3.61 -9.89
N LEU A 223 -11.51 4.56 -9.15
CA LEU A 223 -12.96 4.69 -8.99
C LEU A 223 -13.65 5.00 -10.33
N LEU A 224 -13.04 5.83 -11.16
CA LEU A 224 -13.54 6.19 -12.49
C LEU A 224 -13.55 4.99 -13.45
N ILE A 225 -12.51 4.15 -13.43
CA ILE A 225 -12.46 2.90 -14.20
C ILE A 225 -13.67 2.02 -13.85
N TYR A 226 -13.92 1.82 -12.54
CA TYR A 226 -15.04 1.02 -12.08
C TYR A 226 -16.39 1.62 -12.51
N ARG A 227 -16.64 2.89 -12.19
CA ARG A 227 -17.93 3.56 -12.48
C ARG A 227 -18.21 3.75 -13.96
N SER A 228 -17.17 3.83 -14.76
CA SER A 228 -17.28 3.93 -16.22
C SER A 228 -17.35 2.57 -16.91
N ASN A 229 -17.23 1.47 -16.15
CA ASN A 229 -17.13 0.10 -16.66
C ASN A 229 -16.03 -0.05 -17.72
N TRP A 230 -14.88 0.59 -17.49
CA TRP A 230 -13.70 0.54 -18.38
C TRP A 230 -12.90 -0.75 -18.17
N ILE A 231 -13.58 -1.89 -18.20
CA ILE A 231 -12.94 -3.22 -18.09
C ILE A 231 -12.60 -3.70 -19.50
N ILE A 232 -11.32 -3.93 -19.77
CA ILE A 232 -10.84 -4.32 -21.10
C ILE A 232 -10.64 -5.84 -21.12
N LYS A 233 -11.57 -6.54 -21.78
CA LYS A 233 -11.46 -8.00 -21.97
C LYS A 233 -10.25 -8.34 -22.84
N ASN A 234 -9.42 -9.26 -22.37
CA ASN A 234 -8.20 -9.67 -23.07
C ASN A 234 -7.79 -11.10 -22.71
N LYS A 235 -6.81 -11.65 -23.43
CA LYS A 235 -6.26 -13.01 -23.23
C LYS A 235 -4.84 -13.01 -22.66
N LEU A 236 -4.36 -11.89 -22.12
CA LEU A 236 -2.98 -11.78 -21.59
C LEU A 236 -2.77 -12.64 -20.33
N GLY A 237 -3.84 -12.91 -19.60
CA GLY A 237 -3.82 -13.69 -18.36
C GLY A 237 -2.98 -13.05 -17.25
N PHE A 238 -2.85 -13.74 -16.11
CA PHE A 238 -2.10 -13.19 -14.97
C PHE A 238 -0.65 -12.86 -15.32
N ILE A 239 0.06 -13.77 -16.00
CA ILE A 239 1.49 -13.61 -16.31
C ILE A 239 1.70 -12.40 -17.23
N GLY A 240 0.89 -12.24 -18.27
CA GLY A 240 0.99 -11.10 -19.18
C GLY A 240 0.81 -9.76 -18.46
N ILE A 241 -0.21 -9.64 -17.62
CA ILE A 241 -0.46 -8.40 -16.86
C ILE A 241 0.61 -8.18 -15.78
N ALA A 242 1.11 -9.24 -15.14
CA ALA A 242 2.19 -9.13 -14.17
C ALA A 242 3.50 -8.65 -14.81
N MET A 243 3.84 -9.11 -16.02
CA MET A 243 4.99 -8.61 -16.77
C MET A 243 4.82 -7.13 -17.11
N LEU A 244 3.65 -6.72 -17.61
CA LEU A 244 3.36 -5.29 -17.85
C LEU A 244 3.53 -4.45 -16.58
N LEU A 245 3.03 -4.93 -15.44
CA LEU A 245 3.25 -4.23 -14.17
C LEU A 245 4.73 -4.11 -13.80
N CYS A 246 5.51 -5.18 -13.97
CA CYS A 246 6.95 -5.14 -13.69
C CYS A 246 7.70 -4.15 -14.58
N LEU A 247 7.30 -3.96 -15.86
CA LEU A 247 7.93 -3.00 -16.76
C LEU A 247 7.88 -1.57 -16.23
N ALA A 248 6.84 -1.19 -15.50
CA ALA A 248 6.77 0.13 -14.86
C ALA A 248 7.82 0.31 -13.76
N PHE A 249 8.20 -0.76 -13.07
CA PHE A 249 9.13 -0.70 -11.94
C PHE A 249 10.60 -0.76 -12.38
N ILE A 250 10.87 -1.39 -13.52
CA ILE A 250 12.24 -1.59 -14.04
C ILE A 250 12.62 -0.62 -15.17
N MET A 251 11.79 0.39 -15.46
CA MET A 251 12.15 1.40 -16.44
C MET A 251 13.43 2.15 -16.02
N PRO A 252 14.27 2.63 -16.95
CA PRO A 252 15.49 3.36 -16.57
C PRO A 252 15.19 4.62 -15.76
N PHE A 253 15.99 4.90 -14.74
CA PHE A 253 15.93 6.17 -14.03
C PHE A 253 16.67 7.24 -14.83
N SER A 254 16.03 8.40 -15.04
CA SER A 254 16.60 9.47 -15.87
C SER A 254 16.13 10.85 -15.42
N GLU A 255 16.71 11.91 -15.98
CA GLU A 255 16.27 13.29 -15.76
C GLU A 255 14.83 13.55 -16.26
N TRP A 256 14.28 12.66 -17.10
CA TRP A 256 12.90 12.76 -17.62
C TRP A 256 11.84 12.17 -16.68
N ASN A 257 12.22 11.75 -15.48
CA ASN A 257 11.31 11.14 -14.51
C ASN A 257 10.13 12.04 -14.11
N TRP A 258 10.32 13.36 -14.09
CA TRP A 258 9.24 14.33 -13.90
C TRP A 258 8.10 14.20 -14.93
N LEU A 259 8.39 13.60 -16.09
CA LEU A 259 7.43 13.33 -17.16
C LEU A 259 7.04 11.85 -17.22
N THR A 260 8.00 10.92 -17.18
CA THR A 260 7.72 9.49 -17.35
C THR A 260 6.90 8.91 -16.19
N GLU A 261 7.18 9.30 -14.95
CA GLU A 261 6.48 8.76 -13.77
C GLU A 261 5.00 9.21 -13.71
N PRO A 262 4.65 10.49 -13.93
CA PRO A 262 3.25 10.87 -14.10
C PRO A 262 2.57 10.14 -15.26
N LEU A 263 3.22 9.91 -16.41
CA LEU A 263 2.59 9.16 -17.50
C LEU A 263 2.26 7.72 -17.09
N VAL A 264 3.14 7.09 -16.32
CA VAL A 264 2.88 5.77 -15.73
C VAL A 264 1.66 5.82 -14.80
N VAL A 265 1.61 6.79 -13.89
CA VAL A 265 0.51 6.92 -12.93
C VAL A 265 -0.81 7.31 -13.62
N LEU A 266 -0.79 8.25 -14.57
CA LEU A 266 -1.96 8.80 -15.24
C LEU A 266 -2.61 7.84 -16.23
N PHE A 267 -1.80 7.02 -16.92
CA PHE A 267 -2.30 6.22 -18.04
C PHE A 267 -1.98 4.75 -17.87
N TYR A 268 -0.74 4.42 -17.50
CA TYR A 268 -0.28 3.03 -17.50
C TYR A 268 -0.90 2.20 -16.37
N PHE A 269 -0.92 2.67 -15.13
CA PHE A 269 -1.57 1.95 -14.03
C PHE A 269 -3.09 1.83 -14.21
N PRO A 270 -3.84 2.88 -14.60
CA PRO A 270 -5.24 2.73 -14.98
C PRO A 270 -5.46 1.67 -16.06
N LEU A 271 -4.61 1.62 -17.09
CA LEU A 271 -4.66 0.60 -18.13
C LEU A 271 -4.42 -0.81 -17.58
N ILE A 272 -3.42 -1.00 -16.71
CA ILE A 272 -3.14 -2.29 -16.06
C ILE A 272 -4.33 -2.75 -15.22
N ILE A 273 -4.97 -1.86 -14.47
CA ILE A 273 -6.17 -2.20 -13.69
C ILE A 273 -7.33 -2.61 -14.60
N ALA A 274 -7.58 -1.84 -15.67
CA ALA A 274 -8.61 -2.12 -16.66
C ALA A 274 -8.40 -3.49 -17.37
N LEU A 275 -7.15 -3.79 -17.76
CA LEU A 275 -6.77 -5.07 -18.37
C LEU A 275 -6.82 -6.22 -17.35
N GLY A 276 -6.31 -6.02 -16.15
CA GLY A 276 -6.27 -7.03 -15.09
C GLY A 276 -7.66 -7.43 -14.59
N ALA A 277 -8.61 -6.48 -14.55
CA ALA A 277 -10.01 -6.76 -14.24
C ALA A 277 -10.73 -7.56 -15.35
N GLY A 278 -10.30 -7.43 -16.61
CA GLY A 278 -10.92 -8.07 -17.78
C GLY A 278 -10.22 -9.32 -18.30
N ALA A 279 -9.05 -9.66 -17.77
CA ALA A 279 -8.27 -10.82 -18.19
C ALA A 279 -8.83 -12.13 -17.63
N THR A 280 -8.67 -13.22 -18.40
CA THR A 280 -9.05 -14.57 -17.96
C THR A 280 -7.94 -15.22 -17.14
N LEU A 281 -8.31 -15.81 -15.99
CA LEU A 281 -7.36 -16.47 -15.10
C LEU A 281 -7.32 -17.98 -15.37
N ALA A 282 -6.13 -18.51 -15.66
CA ALA A 282 -5.92 -19.94 -15.72
C ALA A 282 -6.18 -20.59 -14.33
N PRO A 283 -6.97 -21.67 -14.23
CA PRO A 283 -7.33 -22.28 -12.94
C PRO A 283 -6.13 -22.63 -12.04
N ARG A 284 -5.05 -23.11 -12.66
CA ARG A 284 -3.76 -23.42 -12.01
C ARG A 284 -3.10 -22.22 -11.29
N LEU A 285 -3.34 -21.00 -11.74
CA LEU A 285 -2.79 -19.77 -11.15
C LEU A 285 -3.71 -19.13 -10.10
N GLN A 286 -4.95 -19.62 -9.97
CA GLN A 286 -5.93 -19.04 -9.06
C GLN A 286 -5.48 -19.05 -7.60
N LYS A 287 -4.95 -20.19 -7.12
CA LYS A 287 -4.46 -20.31 -5.74
C LYS A 287 -3.30 -19.36 -5.47
N ILE A 288 -2.38 -19.22 -6.43
CA ILE A 288 -1.23 -18.31 -6.35
C ILE A 288 -1.73 -16.88 -6.26
N CYS A 289 -2.61 -16.45 -7.16
CA CYS A 289 -3.19 -15.12 -7.17
C CYS A 289 -3.86 -14.74 -5.84
N ILE A 290 -4.70 -15.64 -5.30
CA ILE A 290 -5.38 -15.43 -4.02
C ILE A 290 -4.38 -15.35 -2.88
N PHE A 291 -3.39 -16.24 -2.84
CA PHE A 291 -2.35 -16.24 -1.82
C PHE A 291 -1.53 -14.95 -1.86
N SER A 292 -1.04 -14.57 -3.05
CA SER A 292 -0.30 -13.33 -3.31
C SER A 292 -1.08 -12.09 -2.85
N GLY A 293 -2.39 -12.05 -3.10
CA GLY A 293 -3.24 -10.96 -2.62
C GLY A 293 -3.37 -10.94 -1.10
N LYS A 294 -3.49 -12.09 -0.44
CA LYS A 294 -3.59 -12.18 1.03
C LYS A 294 -2.30 -11.77 1.74
N ILE A 295 -1.14 -12.22 1.25
CA ILE A 295 0.16 -11.94 1.87
C ILE A 295 0.68 -10.53 1.58
N SER A 296 0.21 -9.89 0.50
CA SER A 296 0.67 -8.56 0.08
C SER A 296 0.61 -7.51 1.19
N TYR A 297 -0.50 -7.45 1.94
CA TYR A 297 -0.67 -6.44 2.99
C TYR A 297 0.15 -6.75 4.26
N PRO A 298 0.18 -7.98 4.80
CA PRO A 298 1.13 -8.37 5.82
C PRO A 298 2.59 -8.03 5.45
N LEU A 299 3.02 -8.39 4.24
CA LEU A 299 4.39 -8.12 3.78
C LEU A 299 4.68 -6.61 3.72
N TYR A 300 3.76 -5.83 3.15
CA TYR A 300 3.89 -4.38 3.08
C TYR A 300 3.97 -3.73 4.47
N MET A 301 3.24 -4.24 5.47
CA MET A 301 3.20 -3.62 6.80
C MET A 301 4.33 -4.03 7.73
N THR A 302 5.04 -5.12 7.46
CA THR A 302 6.07 -5.66 8.37
C THR A 302 7.51 -5.50 7.86
N HIS A 303 7.71 -5.28 6.56
CA HIS A 303 9.06 -5.31 5.98
C HIS A 303 10.01 -4.22 6.49
N TYR A 304 9.49 -3.04 6.84
CA TYR A 304 10.35 -1.90 7.23
C TYR A 304 11.08 -2.07 8.56
N ALA A 305 10.55 -2.90 9.47
CA ALA A 305 11.25 -3.24 10.70
C ALA A 305 12.61 -3.90 10.40
N VAL A 306 12.66 -4.77 9.39
CA VAL A 306 13.91 -5.41 8.94
C VAL A 306 14.77 -4.47 8.11
N LEU A 307 14.17 -3.64 7.26
CA LEU A 307 14.92 -2.69 6.42
C LEU A 307 15.71 -1.68 7.23
N TRP A 308 15.17 -1.24 8.37
CA TRP A 308 15.89 -0.36 9.27
C TRP A 308 17.16 -1.01 9.84
N MET A 309 17.05 -2.25 10.33
CA MET A 309 18.20 -3.03 10.79
C MET A 309 19.19 -3.29 9.65
N PHE A 310 18.68 -3.60 8.45
CA PHE A 310 19.50 -3.80 7.26
C PHE A 310 20.27 -2.54 6.85
N GLY A 311 19.63 -1.37 6.85
CA GLY A 311 20.29 -0.09 6.54
C GLY A 311 21.39 0.24 7.55
N ASN A 312 21.12 0.03 8.84
CA ASN A 312 22.11 0.21 9.91
C ASN A 312 23.29 -0.78 9.78
N TYR A 313 23.01 -2.05 9.47
CA TYR A 313 24.05 -3.04 9.17
C TYR A 313 24.89 -2.63 7.95
N TYR A 314 24.24 -2.22 6.86
CA TYR A 314 24.90 -1.86 5.61
C TYR A 314 25.84 -0.66 5.81
N THR A 315 25.37 0.38 6.50
CA THR A 315 26.15 1.60 6.76
C THR A 315 27.33 1.36 7.70
N SER A 316 27.18 0.48 8.69
CA SER A 316 28.24 0.16 9.66
C SER A 316 29.27 -0.85 9.14
N HIS A 317 28.86 -1.89 8.41
CA HIS A 317 29.75 -2.98 8.00
C HIS A 317 30.24 -2.90 6.55
N LYS A 318 29.49 -2.22 5.67
CA LYS A 318 29.81 -2.09 4.22
C LYS A 318 30.16 -3.43 3.56
N PRO A 319 29.24 -4.40 3.56
CA PRO A 319 29.48 -5.74 3.00
C PRO A 319 29.83 -5.67 1.51
N ASP A 320 30.63 -6.63 1.04
CA ASP A 320 30.91 -6.77 -0.40
C ASP A 320 29.66 -7.19 -1.19
N THR A 321 29.74 -7.14 -2.51
CA THR A 321 28.62 -7.43 -3.41
C THR A 321 28.03 -8.83 -3.23
N MET A 322 28.86 -9.85 -3.00
CA MET A 322 28.38 -11.23 -2.85
C MET A 322 27.63 -11.38 -1.52
N GLN A 323 28.24 -10.90 -0.43
CA GLN A 323 27.64 -10.91 0.89
C GLN A 323 26.32 -10.13 0.90
N LEU A 324 26.29 -8.93 0.31
CA LEU A 324 25.10 -8.10 0.18
C LEU A 324 23.99 -8.82 -0.59
N THR A 325 24.34 -9.46 -1.70
CA THR A 325 23.38 -10.24 -2.52
C THR A 325 22.76 -11.38 -1.71
N LEU A 326 23.57 -12.14 -0.98
CA LEU A 326 23.09 -13.23 -0.13
C LEU A 326 22.19 -12.72 1.01
N ILE A 327 22.56 -11.61 1.66
CA ILE A 327 21.77 -10.97 2.72
C ILE A 327 20.41 -10.55 2.19
N ILE A 328 20.35 -9.94 0.99
CA ILE A 328 19.09 -9.45 0.41
C ILE A 328 18.20 -10.63 0.00
N ILE A 329 18.74 -11.67 -0.63
CA ILE A 329 17.97 -12.87 -1.00
C ILE A 329 17.42 -13.55 0.26
N ALA A 330 18.27 -13.76 1.27
CA ALA A 330 17.85 -14.35 2.53
C ALA A 330 16.79 -13.47 3.24
N GLY A 331 17.01 -12.15 3.27
CA GLY A 331 16.11 -11.17 3.83
C GLY A 331 14.73 -11.18 3.17
N LEU A 332 14.66 -11.27 1.84
CA LEU A 332 13.41 -11.40 1.10
C LEU A 332 12.64 -12.67 1.47
N ILE A 333 13.33 -13.82 1.52
CA ILE A 333 12.72 -15.10 1.89
C ILE A 333 12.20 -15.05 3.33
N LEU A 334 13.02 -14.54 4.26
CA LEU A 334 12.65 -14.40 5.67
C LEU A 334 11.49 -13.43 5.87
N LEU A 335 11.46 -12.31 5.14
CA LEU A 335 10.37 -11.34 5.19
C LEU A 335 9.05 -11.93 4.68
N VAL A 336 9.07 -12.70 3.59
CA VAL A 336 7.88 -13.41 3.11
C VAL A 336 7.42 -14.44 4.14
N GLY A 337 8.34 -15.20 4.74
CA GLY A 337 8.03 -16.14 5.82
C GLY A 337 7.43 -15.47 7.06
N ALA A 338 8.02 -14.36 7.52
CA ALA A 338 7.54 -13.57 8.64
C ALA A 338 6.17 -12.95 8.35
N ALA A 339 5.97 -12.40 7.15
CA ALA A 339 4.68 -11.87 6.70
C ALA A 339 3.60 -12.96 6.69
N TYR A 340 3.93 -14.17 6.24
CA TYR A 340 3.03 -15.32 6.29
C TYR A 340 2.68 -15.70 7.74
N LEU A 341 3.64 -15.72 8.65
CA LEU A 341 3.41 -16.00 10.07
C LEU A 341 2.47 -14.95 10.69
N VAL A 342 2.75 -13.66 10.49
CA VAL A 342 1.90 -12.56 10.97
C VAL A 342 0.49 -12.67 10.36
N MET A 343 0.37 -13.03 9.09
CA MET A 343 -0.92 -13.23 8.42
C MET A 343 -1.76 -14.32 9.11
N VAL A 344 -1.17 -15.49 9.36
CA VAL A 344 -1.90 -16.67 9.85
C VAL A 344 -2.14 -16.60 11.37
N VAL A 345 -1.16 -16.13 12.14
CA VAL A 345 -1.22 -16.11 13.60
C VAL A 345 -1.94 -14.88 14.13
N TYR A 346 -1.85 -13.74 13.44
CA TYR A 346 -2.38 -12.47 13.94
C TYR A 346 -3.47 -11.86 13.05
N ASP A 347 -3.18 -11.54 11.78
CA ASP A 347 -4.12 -10.77 10.93
C ASP A 347 -5.45 -11.51 10.74
N ILE A 348 -5.41 -12.74 10.22
CA ILE A 348 -6.63 -13.52 9.95
C ILE A 348 -7.45 -13.77 11.22
N PRO A 349 -6.86 -14.26 12.34
CA PRO A 349 -7.62 -14.48 13.57
C PRO A 349 -8.24 -13.22 14.15
N VAL A 350 -7.49 -12.11 14.23
CA VAL A 350 -8.00 -10.84 14.78
C VAL A 350 -9.14 -10.31 13.92
N ARG A 351 -8.98 -10.31 12.59
CA ARG A 351 -10.01 -9.85 11.67
C ARG A 351 -11.28 -10.70 11.74
N LYS A 352 -11.13 -12.02 11.86
CA LYS A 352 -12.25 -12.95 12.03
C LYS A 352 -12.99 -12.66 13.33
N TYR A 353 -12.27 -12.57 14.44
CA TYR A 353 -12.84 -12.25 15.76
C TYR A 353 -13.61 -10.92 15.75
N LEU A 354 -13.01 -9.84 15.24
CA LEU A 354 -13.66 -8.53 15.18
C LEU A 354 -14.90 -8.53 14.28
N SER A 355 -14.84 -9.24 13.15
CA SER A 355 -15.99 -9.37 12.23
C SER A 355 -17.13 -10.16 12.86
N GLU A 356 -16.85 -11.27 13.54
CA GLU A 356 -17.85 -12.08 14.23
C GLU A 356 -18.50 -11.31 15.39
N ARG A 357 -17.71 -10.61 16.20
CA ARG A 357 -18.20 -9.78 17.31
C ARG A 357 -19.11 -8.67 16.79
N ARG A 358 -18.75 -8.04 15.66
CA ARG A 358 -19.57 -7.02 15.01
C ARG A 358 -20.93 -7.56 14.55
N VAL A 359 -20.96 -8.75 13.93
CA VAL A 359 -22.22 -9.39 13.53
C VAL A 359 -23.09 -9.72 14.75
N ARG A 360 -22.50 -10.20 15.85
CA ARG A 360 -23.23 -10.50 17.09
C ARG A 360 -23.82 -9.26 17.77
N LYS A 361 -23.13 -8.12 17.77
CA LYS A 361 -23.62 -6.87 18.38
C LYS A 361 -24.75 -6.19 17.59
N ASN A 362 -24.86 -6.50 16.29
CA ASN A 362 -25.92 -6.01 15.42
C ASN A 362 -27.13 -6.98 15.34
N LYS A 363 -27.08 -8.10 16.08
CA LYS A 363 -28.24 -8.93 16.42
C LYS A 363 -28.82 -8.43 17.74
#